data_AF-A0A1Z8QJJ9-F1
#
_entry.id   AF-A0A1Z8QJJ9-F1
#
_cell.length_a   1.000
_cell.length_b   1.000
_cell.length_c   1.000
_cell.angle_alpha   90.00
_cell.angle_beta   90.00
_cell.angle_gamma   90.00
#
_symmetry.space_group_name_H-M   'P 1'
#
loop_
_entity.id
_entity.type
_entity.pdbx_description
1 polymer ?
#
loop_
_entity_poly.entity_id
_entity_poly.type
_entity_poly.pdbx_seq_one_letter_code
_entity_poly.pdbx_strand_id
1 'polypeptide(L)'
;MDFFIDNIFLVSIAFVSGAMLVWPLVNKASGVKLVGTLEATQLLNSKNGILVDLREDNQVVGGIIPQALRLPMSNINSGILELKKKN
;
A
#
# COMPACT_ATOMS: atom_id res chain seq x y z
N MET A 1 26.72 -34.58 7.91
CA MET A 1 25.26 -34.27 7.98
C MET A 1 24.90 -33.64 9.33
N ASP A 2 25.77 -33.77 10.32
CA ASP A 2 25.51 -33.37 11.71
C ASP A 2 25.47 -31.85 11.89
N PHE A 3 26.30 -31.09 11.17
CA PHE A 3 26.29 -29.62 11.24
C PHE A 3 24.91 -28.99 11.04
N PHE A 4 24.11 -29.48 10.08
CA PHE A 4 22.78 -28.92 9.81
C PHE A 4 21.76 -29.30 10.89
N ILE A 5 21.90 -30.49 11.48
CA ILE A 5 21.04 -30.97 12.57
C ILE A 5 21.40 -30.23 13.87
N ASP A 6 22.69 -30.12 14.18
CA ASP A 6 23.22 -29.46 15.36
C ASP A 6 22.92 -27.94 15.36
N ASN A 7 22.79 -27.34 14.17
CA ASN A 7 22.55 -25.91 14.00
C ASN A 7 21.19 -25.61 13.36
N ILE A 8 20.22 -26.51 13.50
CA ILE A 8 18.92 -26.39 12.82
C ILE A 8 18.22 -25.06 13.11
N PHE A 9 18.37 -24.50 14.32
CA PHE A 9 17.83 -23.19 14.67
C PHE A 9 18.52 -22.05 13.90
N LEU A 10 19.85 -22.05 13.80
CA LEU A 10 20.59 -21.02 13.05
C LEU A 10 20.30 -21.09 11.56
N VAL A 11 20.22 -22.30 11.00
CA VAL A 11 19.84 -22.54 9.61
C VAL A 11 18.41 -22.04 9.34
N SER A 12 17.47 -22.35 10.26
CA SER A 12 16.09 -21.90 10.15
C SER A 12 15.97 -20.38 10.21
N ILE A 13 16.68 -19.73 11.13
CA ILE A 13 16.73 -18.26 11.25
C ILE A 13 17.30 -17.65 9.96
N ALA A 14 18.42 -18.16 9.45
CA ALA A 14 19.01 -17.68 8.21
C ALA A 14 18.03 -17.78 7.03
N PHE A 15 17.28 -18.89 6.93
CA PHE A 15 16.26 -19.08 5.90
C PHE A 15 15.07 -18.13 6.05
N VAL A 16 14.54 -17.96 7.27
CA VAL A 16 13.45 -17.01 7.54
C VAL A 16 13.89 -15.59 7.22
N SER A 17 15.09 -15.19 7.65
CA SER A 17 15.65 -13.87 7.35
C SER A 17 15.85 -13.68 5.85
N GLY A 18 16.37 -14.67 5.14
CA GLY A 18 16.49 -14.64 3.68
C GLY A 18 15.13 -14.53 2.98
N ALA A 19 14.14 -15.29 3.41
CA ALA A 19 12.77 -15.22 2.90
C ALA A 19 12.13 -13.85 3.16
N MET A 20 12.35 -13.25 4.33
CA MET A 20 11.87 -11.91 4.66
C MET A 20 12.50 -10.82 3.79
N LEU A 21 13.73 -11.00 3.29
CA LEU A 21 14.33 -10.05 2.33
C LEU A 21 13.69 -10.15 0.93
N VAL A 22 13.26 -11.35 0.54
CA VAL A 22 12.55 -11.57 -0.73
C VAL A 22 11.10 -11.10 -0.65
N TRP A 23 10.49 -11.12 0.55
CA TRP A 23 9.07 -10.80 0.77
C TRP A 23 8.61 -9.44 0.21
N PRO A 24 9.32 -8.31 0.41
CA PRO A 24 8.95 -7.03 -0.19
C PRO A 24 8.96 -7.03 -1.73
N LEU A 25 9.82 -7.83 -2.35
CA LEU A 25 9.92 -7.91 -3.81
C LEU A 25 8.69 -8.64 -4.38
N VAL A 26 8.21 -9.67 -3.68
CA VAL A 26 6.95 -10.37 -4.01
C VAL A 26 5.74 -9.46 -3.76
N ASN A 27 5.71 -8.72 -2.64
CA ASN A 27 4.60 -7.79 -2.35
C ASN A 27 4.53 -6.60 -3.31
N LYS A 28 5.65 -6.16 -3.89
CA LYS A 28 5.65 -5.19 -4.99
C LYS A 28 4.97 -5.73 -6.25
N ALA A 29 4.87 -7.05 -6.40
CA ALA A 29 4.12 -7.70 -7.48
C ALA A 29 2.62 -7.82 -7.18
N SER A 30 2.10 -7.22 -6.09
CA SER A 30 0.67 -7.20 -5.73
C SER A 30 -0.25 -6.51 -6.77
N GLY A 31 0.28 -6.11 -7.92
CA GLY A 31 -0.47 -5.48 -9.01
C GLY A 31 -0.77 -4.00 -8.81
N VAL A 32 -0.45 -3.45 -7.63
CA VAL A 32 -0.64 -2.03 -7.34
C VAL A 32 0.54 -1.23 -7.87
N LYS A 33 0.29 -0.45 -8.93
CA LYS A 33 1.29 0.47 -9.48
C LYS A 33 1.49 1.64 -8.52
N LEU A 34 2.70 1.77 -7.97
CA LEU A 34 3.12 2.97 -7.26
C LEU A 34 3.34 4.10 -8.25
N VAL A 35 2.80 5.27 -7.96
CA VAL A 35 2.91 6.47 -8.81
C VAL A 35 3.60 7.59 -8.05
N GLY A 36 4.47 8.32 -8.74
CA GLY A 36 5.11 9.53 -8.21
C GLY A 36 4.18 10.74 -8.25
N THR A 37 4.62 11.87 -7.67
CA THR A 37 3.84 13.12 -7.63
C THR A 37 3.49 13.66 -9.01
N LEU A 38 4.45 13.64 -9.95
CA LEU A 38 4.23 14.07 -11.34
C LEU A 38 3.17 13.21 -12.03
N GLU A 39 3.32 11.89 -11.94
CA GLU A 39 2.38 10.94 -12.55
C GLU A 39 1.00 11.04 -11.93
N ALA A 40 0.90 11.15 -10.59
CA ALA A 40 -0.37 11.37 -9.91
C ALA A 40 -1.08 12.65 -10.38
N THR A 41 -0.32 13.73 -10.59
CA THR A 41 -0.85 15.00 -11.10
C THR A 41 -1.37 14.84 -12.55
N GLN A 42 -0.65 14.12 -13.41
CA GLN A 42 -1.09 13.82 -14.77
C GLN A 42 -2.34 12.93 -14.79
N LEU A 43 -2.41 11.94 -13.91
CA LEU A 43 -3.59 11.08 -13.78
C LEU A 43 -4.82 11.90 -13.39
N LEU A 44 -4.69 12.72 -12.35
CA LEU A 44 -5.77 13.57 -11.83
C LEU A 44 -6.26 14.57 -12.89
N ASN A 45 -5.35 15.24 -13.60
CA ASN A 45 -5.71 16.33 -14.51
C ASN A 45 -6.05 15.88 -15.93
N SER A 46 -5.64 14.69 -16.37
CA SER A 46 -5.71 14.31 -17.80
C SER A 46 -6.18 12.88 -18.06
N LYS A 47 -6.31 12.03 -17.04
CA LYS A 47 -6.69 10.62 -17.20
C LYS A 47 -7.88 10.21 -16.33
N ASN A 48 -8.69 11.17 -15.88
CA ASN A 48 -9.82 10.93 -14.98
C ASN A 48 -9.44 10.13 -13.72
N GLY A 49 -8.22 10.35 -13.21
CA GLY A 49 -7.76 9.71 -11.98
C GLY A 49 -8.54 10.24 -10.78
N ILE A 50 -8.98 9.34 -9.91
CA ILE A 50 -9.61 9.71 -8.63
C ILE A 50 -8.56 9.58 -7.54
N LEU A 51 -8.24 10.70 -6.90
CA LEU A 51 -7.38 10.70 -5.72
C LEU A 51 -8.25 10.46 -4.48
N VAL A 52 -7.94 9.42 -3.70
CA VAL A 52 -8.65 9.11 -2.45
C VAL A 52 -7.71 9.30 -1.27
N ASP A 53 -8.07 10.19 -0.36
CA ASP A 53 -7.32 10.46 0.87
C ASP A 53 -7.88 9.61 2.02
N LEU A 54 -7.07 8.66 2.50
CA LEU A 54 -7.44 7.69 3.53
C LEU A 54 -7.12 8.16 4.96
N ARG A 55 -6.62 9.39 5.12
CA ARG A 55 -6.22 9.94 6.42
C ARG A 55 -7.42 10.18 7.34
N GLU A 56 -7.23 9.87 8.62
CA GLU A 56 -8.18 10.15 9.69
C GLU A 56 -8.32 11.66 9.95
N ASP A 57 -9.43 12.07 10.58
CA ASP A 57 -9.78 13.49 10.79
C ASP A 57 -8.67 14.31 11.49
N ASN A 58 -7.98 13.70 12.45
CA ASN A 58 -6.90 14.34 13.18
C ASN A 58 -5.60 14.50 12.36
N GLN A 59 -5.47 13.86 11.20
CA GLN A 59 -4.27 13.90 10.34
C GLN A 59 -4.36 14.96 9.23
N VAL A 60 -5.48 15.67 9.14
CA VAL A 60 -5.79 16.60 8.05
C VAL A 60 -5.52 18.07 8.39
N VAL A 61 -5.00 18.33 9.60
CA VAL A 61 -4.72 19.69 10.11
C VAL A 61 -3.82 20.51 9.17
N GLY A 62 -2.92 19.86 8.42
CA GLY A 62 -2.03 20.50 7.44
C GLY A 62 -2.66 20.76 6.06
N GLY A 63 -3.93 20.44 5.86
CA GLY A 63 -4.64 20.60 4.59
C GLY A 63 -4.87 19.29 3.81
N ILE A 64 -5.68 19.41 2.76
CA ILE A 64 -6.10 18.32 1.87
C ILE A 64 -5.60 18.62 0.46
N ILE A 65 -5.24 17.57 -0.29
CA ILE A 65 -4.90 17.69 -1.70
C ILE A 65 -6.17 18.12 -2.47
N PRO A 66 -6.10 19.16 -3.33
CA PRO A 66 -7.24 19.58 -4.12
C PRO A 66 -7.83 18.44 -4.95
N GLN A 67 -9.15 18.39 -5.08
CA GLN A 67 -9.90 17.36 -5.82
C GLN A 67 -9.82 15.94 -5.22
N ALA A 68 -9.13 15.74 -4.09
CA ALA A 68 -9.14 14.46 -3.40
C ALA A 68 -10.53 14.18 -2.81
N LEU A 69 -11.04 12.97 -3.04
CA LEU A 69 -12.15 12.44 -2.25
C LEU A 69 -11.62 11.97 -0.91
N ARG A 70 -12.27 12.37 0.17
CA ARG A 70 -11.87 11.99 1.51
C ARG A 70 -12.66 10.77 1.97
N LEU A 71 -11.94 9.73 2.39
CA LEU A 71 -12.52 8.45 2.80
C LEU A 71 -11.61 7.84 3.86
N PRO A 72 -11.77 8.23 5.15
CA PRO A 72 -10.92 7.74 6.23
C PRO A 72 -10.85 6.22 6.25
N MET A 73 -9.71 5.68 6.66
CA MET A 73 -9.47 4.24 6.68
C MET A 73 -10.53 3.50 7.51
N SER A 74 -10.98 4.10 8.62
CA SER A 74 -12.09 3.58 9.45
C SER A 74 -13.40 3.36 8.67
N ASN A 75 -13.61 4.08 7.57
CA ASN A 75 -14.84 4.10 6.78
C ASN A 75 -14.67 3.47 5.39
N ILE A 76 -13.57 2.75 5.16
CA ILE A 76 -13.20 2.29 3.81
C ILE A 76 -14.22 1.35 3.18
N ASN A 77 -14.78 0.43 3.98
CA ASN A 77 -15.73 -0.58 3.50
C ASN A 77 -17.02 0.05 2.98
N SER A 78 -17.58 1.04 3.69
CA SER A 78 -18.78 1.75 3.25
C SER A 78 -18.48 2.69 2.07
N GLY A 79 -17.36 3.41 2.11
CA GLY A 79 -17.06 4.41 1.09
C GLY A 79 -16.71 3.80 -0.28
N ILE A 80 -16.06 2.64 -0.32
CA ILE A 80 -15.76 1.95 -1.60
C ILE A 80 -17.06 1.53 -2.32
N LEU A 81 -18.09 1.12 -1.58
CA LEU A 81 -19.39 0.75 -2.15
C LEU A 81 -20.10 1.95 -2.79
N GLU A 82 -20.02 3.11 -2.14
CA GLU A 82 -20.58 4.36 -2.68
C GLU A 82 -19.83 4.84 -3.92
N LEU A 83 -18.50 4.73 -3.92
CA LEU A 83 -17.66 5.06 -5.08
C LEU A 83 -18.01 4.20 -6.31
N LYS A 84 -18.22 2.90 -6.11
CA LYS A 84 -18.59 1.97 -7.18
C LYS A 84 -19.97 2.27 -7.76
N LYS A 85 -20.88 2.88 -7.00
CA LYS A 85 -22.24 3.23 -7.45
C LYS A 85 -22.26 4.52 -8.31
N LYS A 86 -21.25 5.37 -8.16
CA LYS A 86 -21.18 6.70 -8.79
C LYS A 86 -20.44 6.69 -10.14
N ASN A 87 -19.71 5.62 -10.44
CA ASN A 87 -19.11 5.30 -11.74
C ASN A 87 -19.92 4.22 -12.46
#